data_AF-A0A8S9M923-F1
#
_entry.id   AF-A0A8S9M923-F1
#
_cell.length_a   1.000
_cell.length_b   1.000
_cell.length_c   1.000
_cell.angle_alpha   90.00
_cell.angle_beta   90.00
_cell.angle_gamma   90.00
#
_symmetry.space_group_name_H-M   'P 1'
#
loop_
_entity.id
_entity.type
_entity.pdbx_description
1 polymer ?
#
loop_
_entity_poly.entity_id
_entity_poly.type
_entity_poly.pdbx_seq_one_letter_code
_entity_poly.pdbx_strand_id
1 'polypeptide(L)'
;MYGHDDDDDDHIAGGFEIDWCNHLSTLSSPLEILRIFAVTDLEESSRELAIRRLNLLLSDHATKKVVIEVSVMRQLQPLLISCLKEDRLSVSDSMFKVLGEVVFHVANEVLSNEGEDKWFDLWEYIASQCKTHFEKAVYIFQSLTMMLDDMDILIPVIDILLPEINARLQLLLVEDNSCWVLAFVGAFCAAIHLVEVTSHADSVKEITLKMIDSVRELVERGGMEVGVVRRAFRDLEKVVKKQVKWYSTSDYRFVKGLLSRLYAIKAMKMESRILLWRINVIVERGVHDDLKE
;
A
#
# COMPACT_ATOMS: atom_id res chain seq x y z
N MET A 1 -4.23 36.55 43.57
CA MET A 1 -4.17 37.21 42.25
C MET A 1 -3.05 36.50 41.51
N TYR A 2 -3.39 35.91 40.38
CA TYR A 2 -2.69 34.83 39.67
C TYR A 2 -1.21 35.14 39.38
N GLY A 3 -0.33 34.21 39.75
CA GLY A 3 0.99 34.03 39.15
C GLY A 3 0.83 33.02 38.01
N HIS A 4 1.29 33.42 36.84
CA HIS A 4 1.22 32.69 35.58
C HIS A 4 2.51 31.88 35.46
N ASP A 5 2.42 30.57 35.69
CA ASP A 5 3.48 29.60 35.40
C ASP A 5 3.04 28.89 34.11
N ASP A 6 3.52 29.32 32.95
CA ASP A 6 3.20 28.71 31.64
C ASP A 6 4.37 28.80 30.62
N ASP A 7 5.63 28.93 31.05
CA ASP A 7 6.77 29.11 30.11
C ASP A 7 7.89 28.04 30.19
N ASP A 8 7.80 27.02 31.07
CA ASP A 8 8.87 26.04 31.25
C ASP A 8 8.66 24.68 30.54
N ASP A 9 7.46 24.39 30.02
CA ASP A 9 7.15 23.08 29.40
C ASP A 9 7.61 22.99 27.92
N ASP A 10 7.63 24.09 27.17
CA ASP A 10 7.98 24.10 25.75
C ASP A 10 9.49 23.94 25.49
N HIS A 11 10.35 24.36 26.44
CA HIS A 11 11.80 24.25 26.29
C HIS A 11 12.34 22.83 26.58
N ILE A 12 11.67 22.06 27.43
CA ILE A 12 12.06 20.68 27.75
C ILE A 12 11.64 19.72 26.64
N ALA A 13 10.44 19.90 26.08
CA ALA A 13 9.94 19.13 24.94
C ALA A 13 10.85 19.28 23.70
N GLY A 14 11.26 20.51 23.38
CA GLY A 14 12.16 20.78 22.25
C GLY A 14 13.57 20.20 22.43
N GLY A 15 14.09 20.15 23.65
CA GLY A 15 15.41 19.55 23.94
C GLY A 15 15.42 18.03 23.83
N PHE A 16 14.36 17.37 24.32
CA PHE A 16 14.20 15.93 24.25
C PHE A 16 14.00 15.42 22.81
N GLU A 17 13.16 16.11 22.01
CA GLU A 17 12.96 15.76 20.59
C GLU A 17 14.26 15.87 19.77
N ILE A 18 15.08 16.89 20.04
CA ILE A 18 16.36 17.09 19.34
C ILE A 18 17.37 15.99 19.71
N ASP A 19 17.46 15.61 20.98
CA ASP A 19 18.36 14.52 21.42
C ASP A 19 17.93 13.15 20.88
N TRP A 20 16.62 12.88 20.81
CA TRP A 20 16.11 11.68 20.15
C TRP A 20 16.32 11.68 18.64
N CYS A 21 16.17 12.82 17.97
CA CYS A 21 16.56 13.00 16.57
C CYS A 21 18.04 12.71 16.34
N ASN A 22 18.91 13.21 17.22
CA ASN A 22 20.34 12.94 17.16
C ASN A 22 20.64 11.45 17.42
N HIS A 23 19.98 10.83 18.39
CA HIS A 23 20.13 9.40 18.66
C HIS A 23 19.69 8.54 17.46
N LEU A 24 18.47 8.72 16.96
CA LEU A 24 17.93 7.95 15.84
C LEU A 24 18.67 8.21 14.51
N SER A 25 19.19 9.43 14.30
CA SER A 25 20.01 9.73 13.11
C SER A 25 21.38 9.05 13.14
N THR A 26 21.93 8.78 14.32
CA THR A 26 23.19 8.02 14.47
C THR A 26 22.98 6.50 14.40
N LEU A 27 21.78 6.00 14.72
CA LEU A 27 21.47 4.58 14.54
C LEU A 27 21.51 4.19 13.06
N SER A 28 22.28 3.15 12.80
CA SER A 28 22.46 2.54 11.47
C SER A 28 21.94 1.11 11.40
N SER A 29 21.55 0.52 12.54
CA SER A 29 21.00 -0.83 12.62
C SER A 29 19.49 -0.82 12.35
N PRO A 30 19.02 -1.39 11.22
CA PRO A 30 17.58 -1.46 10.93
C PRO A 30 16.79 -2.18 12.02
N LEU A 31 17.39 -3.21 12.62
CA LEU A 31 16.76 -4.02 13.66
C LEU A 31 16.55 -3.24 14.95
N GLU A 32 17.53 -2.45 15.37
CA GLU A 32 17.42 -1.62 16.58
C GLU A 32 16.35 -0.53 16.39
N ILE A 33 16.31 0.10 15.22
CA ILE A 33 15.31 1.13 14.90
C ILE A 33 13.90 0.54 14.90
N LEU A 34 13.71 -0.66 14.31
CA LEU A 34 12.41 -1.33 14.33
C LEU A 34 11.99 -1.71 15.76
N ARG A 35 12.93 -2.13 16.61
CA ARG A 35 12.63 -2.42 18.03
C ARG A 35 12.14 -1.17 18.76
N ILE A 36 12.74 0.00 18.51
CA ILE A 36 12.27 1.27 19.08
C ILE A 36 10.85 1.56 18.64
N PHE A 37 10.55 1.41 17.35
CA PHE A 37 9.17 1.58 16.84
C PHE A 37 8.17 0.63 17.51
N ALA A 38 8.58 -0.60 17.83
CA ALA A 38 7.72 -1.62 18.42
C ALA A 38 7.42 -1.42 19.92
N VAL A 39 8.09 -0.51 20.63
CA VAL A 39 7.85 -0.29 22.07
C VAL A 39 6.55 0.49 22.27
N THR A 40 5.53 -0.15 22.84
CA THR A 40 4.20 0.47 23.05
C THR A 40 4.19 1.63 24.05
N ASP A 41 5.16 1.65 24.97
CA ASP A 41 5.22 2.63 26.05
C ASP A 41 6.02 3.89 25.66
N LEU A 42 6.51 3.98 24.42
CA LEU A 42 7.17 5.18 23.88
C LEU A 42 6.16 6.15 23.28
N GLU A 43 6.49 7.44 23.40
CA GLU A 43 5.75 8.53 22.76
C GLU A 43 5.59 8.30 21.25
N GLU A 44 4.42 8.70 20.73
CA GLU A 44 4.09 8.51 19.32
C GLU A 44 5.08 9.23 18.39
N SER A 45 5.53 10.44 18.75
CA SER A 45 6.53 11.22 18.00
C SER A 45 7.85 10.46 17.84
N SER A 46 8.33 9.82 18.91
CA SER A 46 9.54 9.01 18.91
C SER A 46 9.40 7.79 18.00
N ARG A 47 8.23 7.12 18.04
CA ARG A 47 7.93 5.98 17.16
C ARG A 47 7.80 6.40 15.70
N GLU A 48 7.15 7.52 15.43
CA GLU A 48 7.04 8.07 14.08
C GLU A 48 8.41 8.38 13.49
N LEU A 49 9.30 8.99 14.27
CA LEU A 49 10.66 9.28 13.85
C LEU A 49 11.46 8.00 13.57
N ALA A 50 11.31 6.98 14.42
CA ALA A 50 11.96 5.68 14.24
C ALA A 50 11.52 5.00 12.93
N ILE A 51 10.21 4.88 12.68
CA ILE A 51 9.73 4.20 11.46
C ILE A 51 10.09 4.98 10.19
N ARG A 52 10.09 6.31 10.23
CA ARG A 52 10.55 7.16 9.11
C ARG A 52 12.04 6.99 8.85
N ARG A 53 12.86 6.91 9.91
CA ARG A 53 14.30 6.64 9.79
C ARG A 53 14.56 5.27 9.19
N LEU A 54 13.84 4.24 9.64
CA LEU A 54 13.93 2.90 9.07
C LEU A 54 13.58 2.89 7.58
N ASN A 55 12.48 3.55 7.21
CA ASN A 55 12.07 3.66 5.81
C ASN A 55 13.14 4.34 4.95
N LEU A 56 13.78 5.40 5.46
CA LEU A 56 14.87 6.09 4.76
C LEU A 56 16.07 5.16 4.53
N LEU A 57 16.49 4.39 5.55
CA LEU A 57 17.60 3.44 5.42
C LEU A 57 17.30 2.35 4.39
N LEU A 58 16.08 1.81 4.41
CA LEU A 58 15.64 0.78 3.45
C LEU A 58 15.49 1.34 2.03
N SER A 59 15.06 2.59 1.89
CA SER A 59 15.03 3.30 0.60
C SER A 59 16.43 3.56 0.03
N ASP A 60 17.38 3.96 0.88
CA ASP A 60 18.78 4.12 0.49
C ASP A 60 19.42 2.78 0.10
N HIS A 61 19.00 1.68 0.75
CA HIS A 61 19.37 0.34 0.34
C HIS A 61 18.80 -0.04 -1.03
N ALA A 62 17.50 0.19 -1.27
CA ALA A 62 16.86 -0.09 -2.55
C ALA A 62 17.48 0.70 -3.73
N THR A 63 18.06 1.87 -3.43
CA THR A 63 18.81 2.69 -4.41
C THR A 63 20.31 2.42 -4.43
N LYS A 64 20.78 1.37 -3.75
CA LYS A 64 22.18 0.91 -3.68
C LYS A 64 23.15 1.93 -3.07
N LYS A 65 22.66 2.90 -2.29
CA LYS A 65 23.51 3.84 -1.56
C LYS A 65 24.08 3.23 -0.28
N VAL A 66 23.33 2.29 0.32
CA VAL A 66 23.72 1.53 1.51
C VAL A 66 23.51 0.05 1.23
N VAL A 67 24.34 -0.81 1.79
CA VAL A 67 24.15 -2.26 1.70
C VAL A 67 23.63 -2.77 3.04
N ILE A 68 22.44 -3.35 3.03
CA ILE A 68 21.86 -4.08 4.15
C ILE A 68 21.86 -5.54 3.74
N GLU A 69 22.39 -6.42 4.58
CA GLU A 69 22.40 -7.84 4.27
C GLU A 69 20.98 -8.42 4.30
N VAL A 70 20.71 -9.36 3.40
CA VAL A 70 19.43 -10.11 3.36
C VAL A 70 19.17 -10.82 4.71
N SER A 71 20.23 -11.24 5.41
CA SER A 71 20.15 -11.81 6.76
C SER A 71 19.48 -10.85 7.76
N VAL A 72 19.72 -9.54 7.64
CA VAL A 72 19.09 -8.50 8.47
C VAL A 72 17.63 -8.31 8.07
N MET A 73 17.32 -8.32 6.78
CA MET A 73 15.92 -8.24 6.29
C MET A 73 15.07 -9.37 6.87
N ARG A 74 15.60 -10.59 6.89
CA ARG A 74 14.95 -11.75 7.52
C ARG A 74 14.71 -11.56 9.01
N GLN A 75 15.64 -10.92 9.72
CA GLN A 75 15.46 -10.60 11.14
C GLN A 75 14.39 -9.53 11.39
N LEU A 76 14.10 -8.67 10.41
CA LEU A 76 13.02 -7.68 10.51
C LEU A 76 11.63 -8.32 10.38
N GLN A 77 11.50 -9.39 9.58
CA GLN A 77 10.22 -10.04 9.27
C GLN A 77 9.34 -10.31 10.51
N PRO A 78 9.78 -11.07 11.54
CA PRO A 78 8.93 -11.39 12.69
C PRO A 78 8.50 -10.15 13.48
N LEU A 79 9.39 -9.16 13.62
CA LEU A 79 9.07 -7.91 14.31
C LEU A 79 8.06 -7.07 13.51
N LEU A 80 8.18 -7.02 12.19
CA LEU A 80 7.19 -6.33 11.34
C LEU A 80 5.81 -6.98 11.45
N ILE A 81 5.75 -8.32 11.42
CA ILE A 81 4.48 -9.02 11.62
C ILE A 81 3.90 -8.74 13.01
N SER A 82 4.73 -8.69 14.05
CA SER A 82 4.29 -8.29 15.39
C SER A 82 3.72 -6.87 15.41
N CYS A 83 4.42 -5.90 14.81
CA CYS A 83 3.95 -4.51 14.73
C CYS A 83 2.63 -4.38 13.95
N LEU A 84 2.43 -5.19 12.91
CA LEU A 84 1.21 -5.19 12.11
C LEU A 84 0.00 -5.78 12.85
N LYS A 85 0.22 -6.70 13.80
CA LYS A 85 -0.80 -7.39 14.60
C LYS A 85 -1.08 -6.71 15.95
N GLU A 86 -0.21 -5.82 16.42
CA GLU A 86 -0.29 -5.25 17.76
C GLU A 86 -1.37 -4.15 17.85
N ASP A 87 -2.50 -4.47 18.48
CA ASP A 87 -3.60 -3.52 18.68
C ASP A 87 -3.28 -2.41 19.68
N ARG A 88 -2.34 -2.63 20.61
CA ARG A 88 -1.90 -1.60 21.57
C ARG A 88 -0.94 -0.60 20.96
N LEU A 89 -0.36 -0.91 19.81
CA LEU A 89 0.51 -0.01 19.10
C LEU A 89 -0.38 1.08 18.50
N SER A 90 -0.47 2.23 19.19
CA SER A 90 -1.13 3.41 18.61
C SER A 90 -0.32 3.83 17.38
N VAL A 91 -0.85 3.56 16.20
CA VAL A 91 -0.23 3.89 14.91
C VAL A 91 -1.20 4.81 14.18
N SER A 92 -0.84 6.08 14.04
CA SER A 92 -1.59 6.99 13.17
C SER A 92 -1.58 6.52 11.72
N ASP A 93 -2.56 6.94 10.92
CA ASP A 93 -2.62 6.64 9.48
C ASP A 93 -1.30 6.97 8.74
N SER A 94 -0.63 8.05 9.17
CA SER A 94 0.66 8.48 8.63
C SER A 94 1.75 7.44 8.92
N MET A 95 1.87 7.01 10.18
CA MET A 95 2.83 5.98 10.59
C MET A 95 2.52 4.64 9.92
N PHE A 96 1.26 4.25 9.81
CA PHE A 96 0.86 2.98 9.18
C PHE A 96 1.23 2.98 7.69
N LYS A 97 1.11 4.13 7.02
CA LYS A 97 1.55 4.26 5.63
C LYS A 97 3.04 4.04 5.48
N VAL A 98 3.87 4.61 6.37
CA VAL A 98 5.32 4.41 6.39
C VAL A 98 5.65 2.95 6.73
N LEU A 99 4.92 2.33 7.66
CA LEU A 99 5.07 0.90 7.97
C LEU A 99 4.81 0.01 6.74
N GLY A 100 3.80 0.32 5.94
CA GLY A 100 3.56 -0.38 4.67
C GLY A 100 4.69 -0.23 3.66
N GLU A 101 5.36 0.93 3.60
CA GLU A 101 6.57 1.12 2.76
C GLU A 101 7.75 0.30 3.29
N VAL A 102 7.95 0.26 4.61
CA VAL A 102 8.96 -0.59 5.25
C VAL A 102 8.70 -2.08 4.95
N VAL A 103 7.45 -2.55 5.07
CA VAL A 103 7.06 -3.92 4.71
C VAL A 103 7.34 -4.19 3.25
N PHE A 104 7.00 -3.27 2.34
CA PHE A 104 7.33 -3.37 0.92
C PHE A 104 8.85 -3.53 0.69
N HIS A 105 9.69 -2.72 1.33
CA HIS A 105 11.14 -2.80 1.15
C HIS A 105 11.70 -4.15 1.60
N VAL A 106 11.30 -4.63 2.78
CA VAL A 106 11.72 -5.93 3.28
C VAL A 106 11.21 -7.05 2.38
N ALA A 107 9.95 -6.96 1.93
CA ALA A 107 9.34 -8.02 1.11
C ALA A 107 9.97 -8.07 -0.28
N ASN A 108 10.20 -6.91 -0.90
CA ASN A 108 10.88 -6.83 -2.18
C ASN A 108 12.28 -7.43 -2.10
N GLU A 109 13.06 -7.14 -1.05
CA GLU A 109 14.40 -7.71 -0.90
C GLU A 109 14.33 -9.21 -0.64
N VAL A 110 13.54 -9.67 0.34
CA VAL A 110 13.51 -11.09 0.70
C VAL A 110 12.97 -11.97 -0.42
N LEU A 111 11.89 -11.54 -1.09
CA LEU A 111 11.20 -12.34 -2.10
C LEU A 111 11.91 -12.31 -3.47
N SER A 112 12.71 -11.27 -3.77
CA SER A 112 13.49 -11.22 -5.01
C SER A 112 14.81 -11.97 -4.93
N ASN A 113 15.29 -12.29 -3.73
CA ASN A 113 16.50 -13.08 -3.56
C ASN A 113 16.23 -14.55 -3.90
N GLU A 114 17.14 -15.22 -4.61
CA GLU A 114 17.05 -16.61 -5.10
C GLU A 114 16.93 -17.70 -3.99
N GLY A 115 16.65 -17.31 -2.74
CA GLY A 115 16.43 -18.21 -1.62
C GLY A 115 14.98 -18.69 -1.49
N GLU A 116 14.77 -19.68 -0.62
CA GLU A 116 13.46 -20.28 -0.32
C GLU A 116 12.54 -19.42 0.56
N ASP A 117 12.94 -18.20 0.91
CA ASP A 117 12.17 -17.39 1.86
C ASP A 117 10.99 -16.73 1.17
N LYS A 118 9.80 -17.27 1.43
CA LYS A 118 8.53 -16.79 0.87
C LYS A 118 7.76 -15.86 1.79
N TRP A 119 8.31 -15.55 2.97
CA TRP A 119 7.66 -14.76 4.02
C TRP A 119 6.18 -15.14 4.26
N PHE A 120 5.90 -16.42 4.51
CA PHE A 120 4.54 -16.95 4.69
C PHE A 120 3.70 -16.17 5.70
N ASP A 121 4.30 -15.70 6.79
CA ASP A 121 3.61 -14.93 7.84
C ASP A 121 2.99 -13.62 7.33
N LEU A 122 3.55 -13.00 6.28
CA LEU A 122 3.00 -11.79 5.67
C LEU A 122 1.69 -12.11 4.93
N TRP A 123 1.69 -13.20 4.17
CA TRP A 123 0.54 -13.68 3.43
C TRP A 123 -0.57 -14.16 4.38
N GLU A 124 -0.19 -14.87 5.44
CA GLU A 124 -1.11 -15.28 6.51
C GLU A 124 -1.71 -14.06 7.24
N TYR A 125 -0.91 -13.03 7.52
CA TYR A 125 -1.42 -11.77 8.06
C TYR A 125 -2.48 -11.15 7.14
N ILE A 126 -2.17 -10.96 5.86
CA ILE A 126 -3.12 -10.34 4.91
C ILE A 126 -4.43 -11.14 4.85
N ALA A 127 -4.33 -12.47 4.71
CA ALA A 127 -5.49 -13.36 4.62
C ALA A 127 -6.31 -13.37 5.91
N SER A 128 -5.66 -13.46 7.09
CA SER A 128 -6.36 -13.49 8.38
C SER A 128 -7.02 -12.16 8.73
N GLN A 129 -6.38 -11.04 8.41
CA GLN A 129 -6.84 -9.71 8.81
C GLN A 129 -7.86 -9.09 7.85
N CYS A 130 -8.00 -9.59 6.61
CA CYS A 130 -8.86 -8.96 5.61
C CYS A 130 -10.34 -8.84 6.03
N LYS A 131 -10.83 -9.74 6.87
CA LYS A 131 -12.24 -9.72 7.33
C LYS A 131 -12.46 -8.75 8.46
N THR A 132 -11.58 -8.75 9.47
CA THR A 132 -11.71 -8.00 10.71
C THR A 132 -11.08 -6.61 10.64
N HIS A 133 -9.95 -6.49 9.95
CA HIS A 133 -9.17 -5.26 9.79
C HIS A 133 -8.86 -5.01 8.30
N PHE A 134 -9.92 -5.01 7.48
CA PHE A 134 -9.83 -4.92 6.01
C PHE A 134 -8.90 -3.82 5.53
N GLU A 135 -9.04 -2.61 6.06
CA GLU A 135 -8.28 -1.46 5.58
C GLU A 135 -6.78 -1.65 5.76
N LYS A 136 -6.35 -2.13 6.93
CA LYS A 136 -4.95 -2.44 7.21
C LYS A 136 -4.45 -3.55 6.29
N ALA A 137 -5.18 -4.65 6.18
CA ALA A 137 -4.80 -5.79 5.36
C ALA A 137 -4.66 -5.43 3.87
N VAL A 138 -5.65 -4.75 3.31
CA VAL A 138 -5.68 -4.35 1.90
C VAL A 138 -4.67 -3.25 1.63
N TYR A 139 -4.45 -2.33 2.58
CA TYR A 139 -3.39 -1.33 2.47
C TYR A 139 -2.00 -1.98 2.38
N ILE A 140 -1.72 -3.00 3.20
CA ILE A 140 -0.46 -3.74 3.10
C ILE A 140 -0.39 -4.46 1.75
N PHE A 141 -1.43 -5.21 1.37
CA PHE A 141 -1.49 -5.90 0.08
C PHE A 141 -1.20 -4.99 -1.11
N GLN A 142 -1.89 -3.84 -1.23
CA GLN A 142 -1.67 -2.90 -2.34
C GLN A 142 -0.30 -2.19 -2.30
N SER A 143 0.36 -2.17 -1.13
CA SER A 143 1.71 -1.60 -0.99
C SER A 143 2.78 -2.50 -1.59
N LEU A 144 2.50 -3.79 -1.78
CA LEU A 144 3.39 -4.79 -2.37
C LEU A 144 3.46 -4.63 -3.90
N THR A 145 4.05 -3.53 -4.36
CA THR A 145 4.11 -3.16 -5.78
C THR A 145 5.24 -3.83 -6.57
N MET A 146 5.83 -4.91 -6.04
CA MET A 146 6.89 -5.67 -6.72
C MET A 146 6.31 -6.80 -7.58
N MET A 147 7.14 -7.39 -8.43
CA MET A 147 6.80 -8.62 -9.12
C MET A 147 6.69 -9.77 -8.10
N LEU A 148 5.65 -10.60 -8.23
CA LEU A 148 5.39 -11.73 -7.36
C LEU A 148 5.33 -12.98 -8.23
N ASP A 149 6.41 -13.76 -8.24
CA ASP A 149 6.53 -14.93 -9.14
C ASP A 149 5.86 -16.19 -8.57
N ASP A 150 5.68 -16.25 -7.25
CA ASP A 150 5.12 -17.42 -6.55
C ASP A 150 3.60 -17.31 -6.39
N MET A 151 2.90 -17.56 -7.50
CA MET A 151 1.45 -17.49 -7.55
C MET A 151 0.76 -18.56 -6.71
N ASP A 152 1.42 -19.68 -6.40
CA ASP A 152 0.86 -20.76 -5.58
C ASP A 152 0.59 -20.29 -4.14
N ILE A 153 1.38 -19.34 -3.65
CA ILE A 153 1.20 -18.72 -2.33
C ILE A 153 0.21 -17.57 -2.40
N LEU A 154 0.26 -16.78 -3.48
CA LEU A 154 -0.52 -15.56 -3.62
C LEU A 154 -1.99 -15.83 -3.95
N ILE A 155 -2.29 -16.82 -4.79
CA ILE A 155 -3.66 -17.16 -5.23
C ILE A 155 -4.59 -17.42 -4.03
N PRO A 156 -4.24 -18.27 -3.05
CA PRO A 156 -5.09 -18.47 -1.87
C PRO A 156 -5.40 -17.18 -1.09
N VAL A 157 -4.43 -16.27 -0.99
CA VAL A 157 -4.61 -14.98 -0.33
C VAL A 157 -5.58 -14.10 -1.11
N ILE A 158 -5.42 -14.04 -2.44
CA ILE A 158 -6.31 -13.26 -3.31
C ILE A 158 -7.73 -13.83 -3.30
N ASP A 159 -7.89 -15.16 -3.31
CA ASP A 159 -9.20 -15.81 -3.23
C ASP A 159 -9.95 -15.48 -1.92
N ILE A 160 -9.21 -15.25 -0.84
CA ILE A 160 -9.77 -14.78 0.45
C ILE A 160 -10.10 -13.28 0.39
N LEU A 161 -9.27 -12.46 -0.25
CA LEU A 161 -9.46 -11.00 -0.37
C LEU A 161 -10.61 -10.62 -1.30
N LEU A 162 -10.78 -11.31 -2.42
CA LEU A 162 -11.72 -10.94 -3.47
C LEU A 162 -13.16 -10.77 -2.98
N PRO A 163 -13.74 -11.69 -2.17
CA PRO A 163 -15.07 -11.51 -1.61
C PRO A 163 -15.20 -10.24 -0.75
N GLU A 164 -14.19 -9.96 0.08
CA GLU A 164 -14.19 -8.79 0.97
C GLU A 164 -14.05 -7.47 0.18
N ILE A 165 -13.21 -7.46 -0.85
CA ILE A 165 -13.07 -6.34 -1.80
C ILE A 165 -14.39 -6.11 -2.53
N ASN A 166 -14.99 -7.18 -3.06
CA ASN A 166 -16.25 -7.12 -3.79
C ASN A 166 -17.39 -6.55 -2.95
N ALA A 167 -17.50 -6.95 -1.69
CA ALA A 167 -18.50 -6.41 -0.78
C ALA A 167 -18.35 -4.89 -0.62
N ARG A 168 -17.11 -4.40 -0.46
CA ARG A 168 -16.83 -2.98 -0.22
C ARG A 168 -16.93 -2.10 -1.45
N LEU A 169 -16.74 -2.65 -2.65
CA LEU A 169 -17.06 -1.96 -3.89
C LEU A 169 -18.56 -1.68 -4.05
N GLN A 170 -19.43 -2.45 -3.38
CA GLN A 170 -20.90 -2.32 -3.44
C GLN A 170 -21.47 -1.43 -2.32
N LEU A 171 -20.73 -1.14 -1.25
CA LEU A 171 -21.19 -0.38 -0.07
C LEU A 171 -21.19 1.15 -0.28
N LEU A 172 -21.58 1.62 -1.46
CA LEU A 172 -21.48 3.01 -1.93
C LEU A 172 -22.26 4.06 -1.11
N LEU A 173 -23.02 3.64 -0.09
CA LEU A 173 -23.85 4.48 0.77
C LEU A 173 -23.38 4.55 2.23
N VAL A 174 -22.25 3.91 2.56
CA VAL A 174 -21.69 3.95 3.91
C VAL A 174 -20.74 5.15 4.01
N GLU A 175 -20.83 5.91 5.12
CA GLU A 175 -20.10 7.15 5.37
C GLU A 175 -18.56 7.02 5.28
N ASP A 176 -18.05 5.78 5.29
CA ASP A 176 -16.63 5.46 5.17
C ASP A 176 -16.17 5.31 3.71
N ASN A 177 -15.89 6.46 3.10
CA ASN A 177 -15.33 6.54 1.76
C ASN A 177 -13.90 5.98 1.64
N SER A 178 -13.20 5.75 2.76
CA SER A 178 -11.81 5.28 2.74
C SER A 178 -11.74 3.79 2.39
N CYS A 179 -12.68 3.02 2.91
CA CYS A 179 -12.84 1.60 2.65
C CYS A 179 -13.10 1.29 1.16
N TRP A 180 -13.94 2.09 0.48
CA TRP A 180 -14.17 1.94 -0.96
C TRP A 180 -12.91 2.26 -1.79
N VAL A 181 -12.17 3.31 -1.42
CA VAL A 181 -10.92 3.66 -2.12
C VAL A 181 -9.90 2.53 -2.03
N LEU A 182 -9.74 1.94 -0.84
CA LEU A 182 -8.87 0.78 -0.63
C LEU A 182 -9.36 -0.45 -1.39
N ALA A 183 -10.67 -0.71 -1.40
CA ALA A 183 -11.23 -1.80 -2.18
C ALA A 183 -10.98 -1.61 -3.68
N PHE A 184 -11.12 -0.41 -4.21
CA PHE A 184 -10.88 -0.11 -5.63
C PHE A 184 -9.41 -0.33 -6.02
N VAL A 185 -8.46 0.14 -5.22
CA VAL A 185 -7.03 -0.04 -5.50
C VAL A 185 -6.60 -1.49 -5.24
N GLY A 186 -7.10 -2.14 -4.18
CA GLY A 186 -6.87 -3.56 -3.92
C GLY A 186 -7.42 -4.46 -5.02
N ALA A 187 -8.60 -4.15 -5.57
CA ALA A 187 -9.18 -4.83 -6.72
C ALA A 187 -8.28 -4.75 -7.95
N PHE A 188 -7.70 -3.58 -8.20
CA PHE A 188 -6.72 -3.40 -9.28
C PHE A 188 -5.49 -4.28 -9.08
N CYS A 189 -4.88 -4.25 -7.88
CA CYS A 189 -3.70 -5.06 -7.59
C CYS A 189 -4.00 -6.57 -7.72
N ALA A 190 -5.13 -7.03 -7.20
CA ALA A 190 -5.55 -8.42 -7.33
C ALA A 190 -5.75 -8.82 -8.80
N ALA A 191 -6.40 -7.96 -9.60
CA ALA A 191 -6.62 -8.23 -11.02
C ALA A 191 -5.31 -8.29 -11.82
N ILE A 192 -4.33 -7.42 -11.53
CA ILE A 192 -2.98 -7.48 -12.12
C ILE A 192 -2.34 -8.83 -11.83
N HIS A 193 -2.29 -9.25 -10.55
CA HIS A 193 -1.68 -10.53 -10.19
C HIS A 193 -2.39 -11.74 -10.81
N LEU A 194 -3.69 -11.65 -11.08
CA LEU A 194 -4.47 -12.76 -11.63
C LEU A 194 -4.62 -12.75 -13.16
N VAL A 195 -4.20 -11.69 -13.86
CA VAL A 195 -4.55 -11.52 -15.30
C VAL A 195 -3.99 -12.65 -16.18
N GLU A 196 -2.84 -13.22 -15.80
CA GLU A 196 -2.20 -14.33 -16.51
C GLU A 196 -2.60 -15.71 -15.97
N VAL A 197 -3.34 -15.75 -14.86
CA VAL A 197 -3.79 -16.99 -14.22
C VAL A 197 -5.07 -17.45 -14.90
N THR A 198 -4.94 -18.40 -15.83
CA THR A 198 -6.05 -18.86 -16.68
C THR A 198 -7.26 -19.38 -15.89
N SER A 199 -7.04 -20.02 -14.74
CA SER A 199 -8.11 -20.50 -13.86
C SER A 199 -8.93 -19.39 -13.21
N HIS A 200 -8.41 -18.16 -13.21
CA HIS A 200 -9.01 -16.99 -12.55
C HIS A 200 -9.49 -15.93 -13.54
N ALA A 201 -9.53 -16.25 -14.84
CA ALA A 201 -9.99 -15.32 -15.88
C ALA A 201 -11.42 -14.79 -15.61
N ASP A 202 -12.32 -15.65 -15.11
CA ASP A 202 -13.67 -15.25 -14.72
C ASP A 202 -13.67 -14.31 -13.50
N SER A 203 -12.84 -14.59 -12.49
CA SER A 203 -12.66 -13.73 -11.32
C SER A 203 -12.14 -12.34 -11.71
N VAL A 204 -11.15 -12.28 -12.61
CA VAL A 204 -10.60 -11.01 -13.15
C VAL A 204 -11.68 -10.23 -13.91
N LYS A 205 -12.48 -10.92 -14.73
CA LYS A 205 -13.59 -10.29 -15.45
C LYS A 205 -14.65 -9.75 -14.49
N GLU A 206 -15.02 -10.52 -13.47
CA GLU A 206 -16.02 -10.14 -12.48
C GLU A 206 -15.57 -8.91 -11.68
N ILE A 207 -14.37 -8.92 -11.10
CA ILE A 207 -13.86 -7.80 -10.31
C ILE A 207 -13.73 -6.53 -11.16
N THR A 208 -13.31 -6.67 -12.41
CA THR A 208 -13.21 -5.54 -13.35
C THR A 208 -14.57 -4.91 -13.62
N LEU A 209 -15.61 -5.72 -13.82
CA LEU A 209 -16.97 -5.20 -13.99
C LEU A 209 -17.44 -4.48 -12.73
N LYS A 210 -17.23 -5.06 -11.55
CA LYS A 210 -17.59 -4.42 -10.26
C LYS A 210 -16.85 -3.11 -10.01
N MET A 211 -15.58 -3.01 -10.40
CA MET A 211 -14.83 -1.74 -10.34
C MET A 211 -15.47 -0.67 -11.23
N ILE A 212 -15.82 -1.02 -12.47
CA ILE A 212 -16.42 -0.07 -13.43
C ILE A 212 -17.82 0.34 -12.98
N ASP A 213 -18.64 -0.61 -12.56
CA ASP A 213 -20.02 -0.37 -12.15
C ASP A 213 -20.08 0.45 -10.85
N SER A 214 -19.16 0.20 -9.90
CA SER A 214 -19.10 0.99 -8.66
C SER A 214 -18.70 2.45 -8.92
N VAL A 215 -17.74 2.70 -9.82
CA VAL A 215 -17.43 4.07 -10.27
C VAL A 215 -18.63 4.69 -10.96
N ARG A 216 -19.29 3.95 -11.87
CA ARG A 216 -20.49 4.45 -12.58
C ARG A 216 -21.57 4.90 -11.59
N GLU A 217 -21.85 4.09 -10.58
CA GLU A 217 -22.85 4.40 -9.58
C GLU A 217 -22.46 5.64 -8.75
N LEU A 218 -21.20 5.76 -8.32
CA LEU A 218 -20.70 6.95 -7.61
C LEU A 218 -20.84 8.24 -8.43
N VAL A 219 -20.59 8.18 -9.73
CA VAL A 219 -20.61 9.37 -10.59
C VAL A 219 -22.00 9.72 -11.10
N GLU A 220 -22.88 8.74 -11.31
CA GLU A 220 -24.22 8.95 -11.86
C GLU A 220 -25.28 9.19 -10.77
N ARG A 221 -25.16 8.54 -9.60
CA ARG A 221 -26.19 8.60 -8.54
C ARG A 221 -25.78 9.38 -7.31
N GLY A 222 -24.50 9.37 -6.96
CA GLY A 222 -24.05 9.74 -5.61
C GLY A 222 -23.68 11.21 -5.39
N GLY A 223 -23.37 12.00 -6.42
CA GLY A 223 -22.82 13.36 -6.23
C GLY A 223 -21.45 13.43 -5.49
N MET A 224 -20.96 12.29 -4.99
CA MET A 224 -19.70 12.09 -4.24
C MET A 224 -18.47 11.89 -5.14
N GLU A 225 -18.64 12.01 -6.46
CA GLU A 225 -17.64 11.77 -7.50
C GLU A 225 -16.30 12.51 -7.28
N VAL A 226 -16.33 13.79 -6.89
CA VAL A 226 -15.12 14.63 -6.96
C VAL A 226 -14.08 14.29 -5.90
N GLY A 227 -14.53 13.82 -4.73
CA GLY A 227 -13.65 13.53 -3.61
C GLY A 227 -13.09 12.11 -3.67
N VAL A 228 -13.99 11.14 -3.79
CA VAL A 228 -13.71 9.71 -3.58
C VAL A 228 -13.07 9.08 -4.80
N VAL A 229 -13.71 9.20 -5.97
CA VAL A 229 -13.18 8.64 -7.24
C VAL A 229 -11.83 9.26 -7.58
N ARG A 230 -11.68 10.57 -7.36
CA ARG A 230 -10.40 11.28 -7.55
C ARG A 230 -9.30 10.79 -6.61
N ARG A 231 -9.65 10.39 -5.37
CA ARG A 231 -8.69 9.80 -4.43
C ARG A 231 -8.25 8.43 -4.92
N ALA A 232 -9.20 7.55 -5.25
CA ALA A 232 -8.91 6.22 -5.79
C ALA A 232 -8.04 6.28 -7.05
N PHE A 233 -8.33 7.17 -8.00
CA PHE A 233 -7.51 7.30 -9.21
C PHE A 233 -6.11 7.86 -8.92
N ARG A 234 -5.95 8.76 -7.93
CA ARG A 234 -4.61 9.19 -7.51
C ARG A 234 -3.81 8.08 -6.86
N ASP A 235 -4.45 7.25 -6.04
CA ASP A 235 -3.77 6.14 -5.38
C ASP A 235 -3.45 5.03 -6.40
N LEU A 236 -4.34 4.77 -7.35
CA LEU A 236 -4.07 3.93 -8.52
C LEU A 236 -2.89 4.46 -9.35
N GLU A 237 -2.82 5.77 -9.61
CA GLU A 237 -1.68 6.38 -10.32
C GLU A 237 -0.34 6.11 -9.61
N LYS A 238 -0.31 6.15 -8.27
CA LYS A 238 0.91 5.84 -7.49
C LYS A 238 1.30 4.37 -7.63
N VAL A 239 0.33 3.45 -7.55
CA VAL A 239 0.57 2.01 -7.72
C VAL A 239 1.11 1.72 -9.12
N VAL A 240 0.45 2.23 -10.16
CA VAL A 240 0.87 2.05 -11.56
C VAL A 240 2.29 2.58 -11.78
N LYS A 241 2.66 3.76 -11.24
CA LYS A 241 4.04 4.27 -11.35
C LYS A 241 5.09 3.33 -10.78
N LYS A 242 4.76 2.61 -9.71
CA LYS A 242 5.68 1.66 -9.07
C LYS A 242 5.77 0.35 -9.85
N GLN A 243 4.66 -0.13 -10.41
CA GLN A 243 4.57 -1.45 -11.05
C GLN A 243 4.87 -1.46 -12.56
N VAL A 244 4.65 -0.36 -13.28
CA VAL A 244 4.61 -0.32 -14.77
C VAL A 244 5.84 -0.92 -15.46
N LYS A 245 7.00 -0.89 -14.80
CA LYS A 245 8.25 -1.45 -15.35
C LYS A 245 8.24 -2.96 -15.52
N TRP A 246 7.35 -3.66 -14.80
CA TRP A 246 7.27 -5.11 -14.76
C TRP A 246 6.01 -5.64 -15.46
N TYR A 247 5.22 -4.76 -16.08
CA TYR A 247 4.00 -5.16 -16.75
C TYR A 247 4.29 -6.05 -17.95
N SER A 248 3.63 -7.19 -17.99
CA SER A 248 3.57 -8.04 -19.17
C SER A 248 2.64 -7.44 -20.24
N THR A 249 2.58 -8.10 -21.39
CA THR A 249 1.58 -7.80 -22.42
C THR A 249 0.14 -7.93 -21.89
N SER A 250 -0.12 -8.92 -21.04
CA SER A 250 -1.44 -9.14 -20.43
C SER A 250 -1.81 -8.00 -19.50
N ASP A 251 -0.86 -7.58 -18.64
CA ASP A 251 -1.03 -6.43 -17.74
C ASP A 251 -1.30 -5.15 -18.53
N TYR A 252 -0.48 -4.87 -19.56
CA TYR A 252 -0.67 -3.69 -20.41
C TYR A 252 -2.08 -3.65 -21.01
N ARG A 253 -2.52 -4.73 -21.66
CA ARG A 253 -3.85 -4.82 -22.28
C ARG A 253 -4.96 -4.68 -21.25
N PHE A 254 -4.81 -5.30 -20.08
CA PHE A 254 -5.76 -5.17 -18.98
C PHE A 254 -5.92 -3.72 -18.53
N VAL A 255 -4.81 -3.06 -18.19
CA VAL A 255 -4.82 -1.67 -17.69
C VAL A 255 -5.41 -0.73 -18.74
N LYS A 256 -4.99 -0.84 -20.00
CA LYS A 256 -5.53 -0.04 -21.11
C LYS A 256 -7.04 -0.25 -21.28
N GLY A 257 -7.50 -1.49 -21.21
CA GLY A 257 -8.92 -1.85 -21.26
C GLY A 257 -9.71 -1.24 -20.12
N LEU A 258 -9.23 -1.36 -18.88
CA LEU A 258 -9.86 -0.78 -17.69
C LEU A 258 -9.95 0.75 -17.81
N LEU A 259 -8.84 1.43 -18.11
CA LEU A 259 -8.79 2.88 -18.24
C LEU A 259 -9.74 3.39 -19.33
N SER A 260 -9.78 2.72 -20.48
CA SER A 260 -10.70 3.09 -21.57
C SER A 260 -12.16 2.98 -21.14
N ARG A 261 -12.53 1.94 -20.40
CA ARG A 261 -13.91 1.74 -19.93
C ARG A 261 -14.31 2.74 -18.84
N LEU A 262 -13.40 3.05 -17.92
CA LEU A 262 -13.61 4.09 -16.91
C LEU A 262 -13.76 5.48 -17.56
N TYR A 263 -12.92 5.78 -18.55
CA TYR A 263 -12.96 7.06 -19.27
C TYR A 263 -14.28 7.25 -20.07
N ALA A 264 -14.89 6.15 -20.53
CA ALA A 264 -16.14 6.16 -21.28
C ALA A 264 -17.39 6.46 -20.42
N ILE A 265 -17.27 6.51 -19.10
CA ILE A 265 -18.41 6.82 -18.22
C ILE A 265 -18.84 8.29 -18.43
N LYS A 266 -20.08 8.47 -18.89
CA LYS A 266 -20.60 9.76 -19.37
C LYS A 266 -20.59 10.84 -18.29
N ALA A 267 -21.03 10.51 -17.07
CA ALA A 267 -21.15 11.47 -15.97
C ALA A 267 -19.81 11.78 -15.25
N MET A 268 -18.70 11.19 -15.68
CA MET A 268 -17.39 11.43 -15.06
C MET A 268 -16.88 12.84 -15.32
N LYS A 269 -16.48 13.56 -14.27
CA LYS A 269 -15.97 14.93 -14.39
C LYS A 269 -14.56 14.97 -14.95
N MET A 270 -14.20 16.16 -15.45
CA MET A 270 -12.93 16.37 -16.15
C MET A 270 -11.72 16.10 -15.26
N GLU A 271 -11.80 16.44 -13.97
CA GLU A 271 -10.73 16.24 -12.99
C GLU A 271 -10.39 14.75 -12.84
N SER A 272 -11.40 13.89 -12.79
CA SER A 272 -11.23 12.43 -12.75
C SER A 272 -10.70 11.90 -14.09
N ARG A 273 -11.20 12.42 -15.22
CA ARG A 273 -10.71 12.06 -16.57
C ARG A 273 -9.25 12.43 -16.79
N ILE A 274 -8.77 13.56 -16.25
CA ILE A 274 -7.36 13.98 -16.32
C ILE A 274 -6.46 12.96 -15.61
N LEU A 275 -6.89 12.42 -14.46
CA LEU A 275 -6.13 11.39 -13.77
C LEU A 275 -6.07 10.10 -14.59
N LEU A 276 -7.19 9.62 -15.14
CA LEU A 276 -7.19 8.45 -16.03
C LEU A 276 -6.28 8.65 -17.24
N TRP A 277 -6.30 9.84 -17.84
CA TRP A 277 -5.40 10.18 -18.95
C TRP A 277 -3.93 10.15 -18.52
N ARG A 278 -3.58 10.71 -17.35
CA ARG A 278 -2.22 10.66 -16.81
C ARG A 278 -1.76 9.23 -16.55
N ILE A 279 -2.60 8.39 -15.97
CA ILE A 279 -2.31 6.96 -15.77
C ILE A 279 -2.05 6.30 -17.13
N ASN A 280 -2.92 6.54 -18.12
CA ASN A 280 -2.72 6.01 -19.48
C ASN A 280 -1.38 6.46 -20.09
N VAL A 281 -0.97 7.72 -19.90
CA VAL A 281 0.35 8.22 -20.35
C VAL A 281 1.50 7.52 -19.63
N ILE A 282 1.37 7.24 -18.32
CA ILE A 282 2.38 6.50 -17.55
C ILE A 282 2.54 5.09 -18.10
N VAL A 283 1.42 4.39 -18.31
CA VAL A 283 1.41 3.03 -18.89
C VAL A 283 2.02 3.03 -20.29
N GLU A 284 1.61 3.97 -21.13
CA GLU A 284 2.09 4.08 -22.52
C GLU A 284 3.60 4.33 -22.62
N ARG A 285 4.18 5.08 -21.67
CA ARG A 285 5.61 5.39 -21.66
C ARG A 285 6.46 4.39 -20.88
N GLY A 286 5.85 3.70 -19.91
CA GLY A 286 6.56 2.85 -18.96
C GLY A 286 6.70 1.41 -19.42
N VAL A 287 5.79 0.91 -20.25
CA VAL A 287 5.84 -0.45 -20.82
C VAL A 287 6.72 -0.46 -22.08
N HIS A 288 7.54 -1.49 -22.23
CA HIS A 288 8.38 -1.68 -23.41
C HIS A 288 7.54 -1.87 -24.69
N ASP A 289 7.98 -1.33 -25.82
CA ASP A 289 7.18 -1.26 -27.06
C ASP A 289 6.79 -2.64 -27.60
N ASP A 290 7.66 -3.65 -27.44
CA ASP A 290 7.42 -5.05 -27.81
C ASP A 290 6.30 -5.71 -27.00
N LEU A 291 6.01 -5.22 -25.80
CA LEU A 291 4.94 -5.74 -24.95
C LEU A 291 3.57 -5.10 -25.23
N LYS A 292 3.49 -4.10 -26.13
CA LYS A 292 2.25 -3.37 -26.43
C LYS A 292 1.41 -3.98 -27.57
N GLU A 293 1.98 -4.95 -28.29
CA GLU A 293 1.30 -5.69 -29.37
C GLU A 293 0.25 -6.66 -28.83
#